data_AF-A0A2E7BMP1-F1
#
_entry.id   AF-A0A2E7BMP1-F1
#
_cell.length_a   1.000
_cell.length_b   1.000
_cell.length_c   1.000
_cell.angle_alpha   90.00
_cell.angle_beta   90.00
_cell.angle_gamma   90.00
#
_symmetry.space_group_name_H-M   'P 1'
#
loop_
_entity.id
_entity.type
_entity.pdbx_description
1 polymer ?
#
loop_
_entity_poly.entity_id
_entity_poly.type
_entity_poly.pdbx_seq_one_letter_code
_entity_poly.pdbx_strand_id
1 'polypeptide(L)'
;MTRATDQPTGSQNRDRSFLYFGYGSNLDETDLRQWCDDRDQPTFPLGRSVPGRALDVELCFDYKSSSRNAGALNLRHRLGQVVDGQLFEVVEGGWEVLDKKEGAPNYYERVPVQVCCANGEVVTAVTYTVVPERREGYVKPRPDYVDIVRRGRESHNLDVRQFEQAAVGETPELALDGLFVYGTLMRQEPNFSTLSEGGDMECTLLATMPGRLVDLGAYPGLVLDPSRQVEGEFVRVRNPEQTLKRLDRLEGFSGYGPDSLYHRVLTTVDVGDGRLHEAWTYVLANAAESYSTIPSGNWRRHQGTHETFLADLFSAHCGDRVASITSKLARRVPFSMGGNYDEIVQSLSPLVDRFIDGTVSERRLAQESGVWVCLP
;
A
#
# COMPACT_ATOMS: atom_id res chain seq x y z
N MET A 1 -27.23 50.72 6.64
CA MET A 1 -27.38 49.64 7.64
C MET A 1 -27.96 48.44 6.92
N THR A 2 -27.10 47.58 6.39
CA THR A 2 -27.51 46.39 5.63
C THR A 2 -26.63 45.26 6.13
N ARG A 3 -27.28 44.28 6.78
CA ARG A 3 -26.64 43.14 7.45
C ARG A 3 -25.89 42.30 6.43
N ALA A 4 -24.59 42.12 6.66
CA ALA A 4 -23.81 41.08 6.02
C ALA A 4 -24.26 39.72 6.57
N THR A 5 -24.63 38.82 5.68
CA THR A 5 -24.91 37.41 5.96
C THR A 5 -23.58 36.68 6.13
N ASP A 6 -23.23 36.36 7.37
CA ASP A 6 -22.18 35.40 7.70
C ASP A 6 -22.61 34.00 7.23
N GLN A 7 -21.86 33.43 6.29
CA GLN A 7 -21.90 31.99 6.00
C GLN A 7 -20.88 31.30 6.91
N PRO A 8 -21.25 30.27 7.68
CA PRO A 8 -20.26 29.53 8.45
C PRO A 8 -19.49 28.59 7.52
N THR A 9 -18.26 28.98 7.17
CA THR A 9 -17.21 28.07 6.72
C THR A 9 -16.72 27.25 7.91
N GLY A 10 -17.30 26.06 8.10
CA GLY A 10 -16.93 25.19 9.20
C GLY A 10 -17.57 23.81 9.06
N SER A 11 -17.03 22.99 8.16
CA SER A 11 -17.51 21.60 7.99
C SER A 11 -16.41 20.69 7.47
N GLN A 12 -15.30 20.55 8.20
CA GLN A 12 -14.39 19.39 8.06
C GLN A 12 -13.69 19.11 9.41
N ASN A 13 -14.46 18.88 10.48
CA ASN A 13 -13.92 18.21 11.67
C ASN A 13 -15.04 17.66 12.58
N ARG A 14 -16.03 16.95 12.00
CA ARG A 14 -16.91 16.13 12.83
C ARG A 14 -16.17 14.84 13.16
N ASP A 15 -15.47 14.90 14.29
CA ASP A 15 -15.16 13.81 15.20
C ASP A 15 -14.81 12.46 14.55
N ARG A 16 -13.51 12.23 14.32
CA ARG A 16 -12.94 10.98 13.76
C ARG A 16 -12.86 9.84 14.80
N SER A 17 -13.58 9.97 15.92
CA SER A 17 -13.67 9.00 17.03
C SER A 17 -14.79 7.96 16.87
N PHE A 18 -15.43 7.89 15.69
CA PHE A 18 -16.67 7.13 15.44
C PHE A 18 -16.54 6.00 14.40
N LEU A 19 -15.34 5.74 13.87
CA LEU A 19 -15.14 4.68 12.88
C LEU A 19 -14.73 3.37 13.53
N TYR A 20 -15.42 2.28 13.18
CA TYR A 20 -15.09 0.92 13.56
C TYR A 20 -14.52 0.15 12.37
N PHE A 21 -13.33 -0.44 12.51
CA PHE A 21 -12.79 -1.34 11.51
C PHE A 21 -13.22 -2.79 11.79
N GLY A 22 -14.14 -3.29 10.96
CA GLY A 22 -14.58 -4.68 10.99
C GLY A 22 -13.70 -5.58 10.13
N TYR A 23 -13.16 -6.64 10.73
CA TYR A 23 -12.33 -7.66 10.05
C TYR A 23 -12.79 -9.10 10.30
N GLY A 24 -13.76 -9.31 11.21
CA GLY A 24 -14.22 -10.63 11.65
C GLY A 24 -15.72 -10.84 11.43
N SER A 25 -16.39 -11.52 12.36
CA SER A 25 -17.81 -11.87 12.23
C SER A 25 -18.75 -10.67 12.16
N ASN A 26 -18.33 -9.48 12.60
CA ASN A 26 -19.12 -8.26 12.46
C ASN A 26 -19.30 -7.82 10.99
N LEU A 27 -18.56 -8.41 10.06
CA LEU A 27 -18.80 -8.26 8.61
C LEU A 27 -20.05 -9.00 8.13
N ASP A 28 -20.52 -10.03 8.85
CA ASP A 28 -21.77 -10.73 8.52
C ASP A 28 -22.92 -10.03 9.25
N GLU A 29 -23.65 -9.19 8.53
CA GLU A 29 -24.78 -8.43 9.08
C GLU A 29 -25.87 -9.36 9.64
N THR A 30 -26.08 -10.53 9.05
CA THR A 30 -27.10 -11.48 9.50
C THR A 30 -26.71 -12.08 10.86
N ASP A 31 -25.45 -12.51 11.04
CA ASP A 31 -24.93 -12.98 12.33
C ASP A 31 -24.99 -11.89 13.40
N LEU A 32 -24.62 -10.65 13.05
CA LEU A 32 -24.65 -9.55 14.00
C LEU A 32 -26.07 -9.14 14.40
N ARG A 33 -27.03 -9.12 13.46
CA ARG A 33 -28.45 -8.86 13.76
C ARG A 33 -29.03 -9.95 14.66
N GLN A 34 -28.82 -11.23 14.32
CA GLN A 34 -29.29 -12.34 15.14
C GLN A 34 -28.70 -12.25 16.56
N TRP A 35 -27.42 -11.93 16.70
CA TRP A 35 -26.79 -11.77 18.02
C TRP A 35 -27.43 -10.62 18.83
N CYS A 36 -27.81 -9.52 18.17
CA CYS A 36 -28.50 -8.39 18.80
C CYS A 36 -29.91 -8.80 19.27
N ASP A 37 -30.67 -9.48 18.41
CA ASP A 37 -32.03 -9.94 18.70
C ASP A 37 -32.04 -10.95 19.85
N ASP A 38 -31.13 -11.92 19.85
CA ASP A 38 -30.98 -12.95 20.90
C ASP A 38 -30.64 -12.36 22.28
N ARG A 39 -30.19 -11.10 22.34
CA ARG A 39 -29.74 -10.42 23.56
C ARG A 39 -30.49 -9.13 23.83
N ASP A 40 -31.63 -8.92 23.17
CA ASP A 40 -32.49 -7.76 23.34
C ASP A 40 -31.71 -6.44 23.25
N GLN A 41 -30.77 -6.33 22.31
CA GLN A 41 -29.99 -5.11 22.15
C GLN A 41 -30.88 -3.99 21.61
N PRO A 42 -30.75 -2.76 22.15
CA PRO A 42 -31.67 -1.67 21.85
C PRO A 42 -31.51 -1.10 20.44
N THR A 43 -30.38 -1.35 19.79
CA THR A 43 -30.06 -0.86 18.45
C THR A 43 -29.11 -1.81 17.73
N PHE A 44 -29.16 -1.80 16.41
CA PHE A 44 -28.10 -2.37 15.59
C PHE A 44 -26.90 -1.41 15.57
N PRO A 45 -25.66 -1.87 15.86
CA PRO A 45 -24.57 -0.96 16.18
C PRO A 45 -23.89 -0.28 14.98
N LEU A 46 -24.04 -0.83 13.77
CA LEU A 46 -23.28 -0.40 12.60
C LEU A 46 -24.16 0.38 11.62
N GLY A 47 -23.60 1.49 11.12
CA GLY A 47 -24.17 2.33 10.09
C GLY A 47 -23.60 2.02 8.70
N ARG A 48 -23.36 3.06 7.91
CA ARG A 48 -22.76 2.91 6.57
C ARG A 48 -21.35 2.37 6.68
N SER A 49 -20.94 1.62 5.67
CA SER A 49 -19.57 1.11 5.57
C SER A 49 -18.91 1.46 4.24
N VAL A 50 -17.59 1.57 4.27
CA VAL A 50 -16.74 1.64 3.07
C VAL A 50 -15.59 0.64 3.21
N PRO A 51 -15.05 0.11 2.11
CA PRO A 51 -13.85 -0.71 2.15
C PRO A 51 -12.68 0.04 2.80
N GLY A 52 -11.90 -0.67 3.62
CA GLY A 52 -10.70 -0.14 4.24
C GLY A 52 -9.65 -1.23 4.40
N ARG A 53 -8.38 -0.82 4.43
CA ARG A 53 -7.24 -1.72 4.53
C ARG A 53 -6.43 -1.38 5.78
N ALA A 54 -6.50 -2.23 6.81
CA ALA A 54 -5.76 -2.03 8.04
C ALA A 54 -4.27 -2.32 7.82
N LEU A 55 -3.42 -1.41 8.29
CA LEU A 55 -1.98 -1.41 8.05
C LEU A 55 -1.23 -2.01 9.25
N ASP A 56 -0.13 -2.70 8.98
CA ASP A 56 0.78 -3.27 9.97
C ASP A 56 0.14 -4.32 10.91
N VAL A 57 -0.89 -5.01 10.43
CA VAL A 57 -1.59 -6.05 11.16
C VAL A 57 -1.79 -7.28 10.30
N GLU A 58 -1.91 -8.44 10.94
CA GLU A 58 -2.26 -9.70 10.30
C GLU A 58 -3.39 -10.42 11.04
N LEU A 59 -4.16 -11.23 10.31
CA LEU A 59 -5.20 -12.10 10.86
C LEU A 59 -4.57 -13.28 11.60
N CYS A 60 -5.07 -13.60 12.78
CA CYS A 60 -4.67 -14.77 13.54
C CYS A 60 -5.85 -15.40 14.31
N PHE A 61 -5.65 -16.64 14.76
CA PHE A 61 -6.54 -17.35 15.68
C PHE A 61 -5.74 -17.77 16.91
N ASP A 62 -5.37 -16.80 17.74
CA ASP A 62 -4.52 -16.98 18.93
C ASP A 62 -5.31 -16.88 20.24
N TYR A 63 -6.62 -17.15 20.19
CA TYR A 63 -7.51 -17.02 21.34
C TYR A 63 -8.66 -18.02 21.28
N LYS A 64 -8.86 -18.77 22.38
CA LYS A 64 -10.04 -19.62 22.58
C LYS A 64 -11.22 -18.85 23.16
N SER A 65 -12.23 -18.62 22.32
CA SER A 65 -13.52 -18.05 22.75
C SER A 65 -14.32 -19.04 23.59
N SER A 66 -14.81 -18.59 24.75
CA SER A 66 -15.70 -19.38 25.60
C SER A 66 -17.09 -19.55 24.98
N SER A 67 -17.61 -18.54 24.27
CA SER A 67 -18.93 -18.59 23.64
C SER A 67 -18.96 -19.47 22.39
N ARG A 68 -17.89 -19.47 21.60
CA ARG A 68 -17.75 -20.33 20.41
C ARG A 68 -17.13 -21.70 20.75
N ASN A 69 -16.56 -21.85 21.95
CA ASN A 69 -15.77 -23.01 22.39
C ASN A 69 -14.67 -23.44 21.39
N ALA A 70 -14.05 -22.47 20.73
CA ALA A 70 -13.04 -22.66 19.68
C ALA A 70 -12.28 -21.37 19.42
N GLY A 71 -11.35 -21.40 18.46
CA GLY A 71 -10.62 -20.21 18.02
C GLY A 71 -11.55 -19.09 17.54
N ALA A 72 -11.30 -17.87 18.00
CA ALA A 72 -11.91 -16.66 17.47
C ALA A 72 -10.87 -15.80 16.75
N LEU A 73 -11.32 -15.05 15.76
CA LEU A 73 -10.44 -14.25 14.91
C LEU A 73 -9.90 -13.05 15.69
N ASN A 74 -8.62 -12.78 15.53
CA ASN A 74 -7.91 -11.67 16.14
C ASN A 74 -7.01 -10.97 15.12
N LEU A 75 -6.54 -9.77 15.48
CA LEU A 75 -5.44 -9.08 14.79
C LEU A 75 -4.21 -9.04 15.69
N ARG A 76 -3.04 -9.21 15.08
CA ARG A 76 -1.75 -8.95 15.74
C ARG A 76 -0.86 -8.11 14.82
N HIS A 77 0.08 -7.38 15.43
CA HIS A 77 1.00 -6.53 14.68
C HIS A 77 1.94 -7.35 13.79
N ARG A 78 2.05 -6.96 12.52
CA ARG A 78 3.06 -7.45 11.56
C ARG A 78 3.37 -6.33 10.56
N LEU A 79 4.53 -5.71 10.72
CA LEU A 79 4.96 -4.57 9.92
C LEU A 79 4.95 -4.91 8.41
N GLY A 80 4.34 -4.05 7.62
CA GLY A 80 4.19 -4.19 6.16
C GLY A 80 3.02 -5.07 5.72
N GLN A 81 2.39 -5.82 6.62
CA GLN A 81 1.18 -6.58 6.30
C GLN A 81 -0.03 -5.65 6.19
N VAL A 82 -0.98 -6.04 5.36
CA VAL A 82 -2.25 -5.35 5.17
C VAL A 82 -3.39 -6.36 5.31
N VAL A 83 -4.46 -5.96 6.01
CA VAL A 83 -5.70 -6.74 6.16
C VAL A 83 -6.86 -5.95 5.58
N ASP A 84 -7.55 -6.54 4.61
CA ASP A 84 -8.78 -5.97 4.06
C ASP A 84 -9.96 -6.20 5.00
N GLY A 85 -10.79 -5.16 5.12
CA GLY A 85 -11.98 -5.12 5.96
C GLY A 85 -12.94 -4.01 5.55
N GLN A 86 -13.76 -3.57 6.50
CA GLN A 86 -14.73 -2.49 6.30
C GLN A 86 -14.59 -1.45 7.42
N LEU A 87 -14.62 -0.18 7.05
CA LEU A 87 -14.79 0.94 7.97
C LEU A 87 -16.27 1.25 8.09
N PHE A 88 -16.83 1.02 9.28
CA PHE A 88 -18.21 1.32 9.62
C PHE A 88 -18.31 2.61 10.41
N GLU A 89 -19.32 3.42 10.11
CA GLU A 89 -19.85 4.40 11.06
C GLU A 89 -20.48 3.63 12.23
N VAL A 90 -20.18 4.02 13.47
CA VAL A 90 -20.89 3.50 14.65
C VAL A 90 -22.02 4.44 15.02
N VAL A 91 -23.24 3.91 15.10
CA VAL A 91 -24.43 4.70 15.45
C VAL A 91 -24.43 5.05 16.94
N GLU A 92 -25.26 6.01 17.34
CA GLU A 92 -25.46 6.35 18.75
C GLU A 92 -25.88 5.10 19.56
N GLY A 93 -25.19 4.83 20.66
CA GLY A 93 -25.40 3.61 21.46
C GLY A 93 -24.77 2.33 20.88
N GLY A 94 -24.19 2.38 19.68
CA GLY A 94 -23.63 1.21 19.00
C GLY A 94 -22.35 0.69 19.67
N TRP A 95 -21.57 1.59 20.26
CA TRP A 95 -20.33 1.27 20.98
C TRP A 95 -20.57 0.37 22.20
N GLU A 96 -21.64 0.61 22.96
CA GLU A 96 -22.05 -0.19 24.10
C GLU A 96 -22.49 -1.61 23.68
N VAL A 97 -23.11 -1.72 22.51
CA VAL A 97 -23.52 -3.00 21.93
C VAL A 97 -22.30 -3.79 21.47
N LEU A 98 -21.36 -3.13 20.78
CA LEU A 98 -20.10 -3.76 20.35
C LEU A 98 -19.28 -4.22 21.56
N ASP A 99 -19.12 -3.40 22.61
CA ASP A 99 -18.38 -3.80 23.81
C ASP A 99 -18.97 -5.04 24.48
N LYS A 100 -20.31 -5.11 24.56
CA LYS A 100 -20.99 -6.31 25.08
C LYS A 100 -20.74 -7.53 24.22
N LYS A 101 -20.71 -7.38 22.88
CA LYS A 101 -20.45 -8.48 21.95
C LYS A 101 -19.03 -9.01 22.09
N GLU A 102 -18.06 -8.10 22.16
CA GLU A 102 -16.63 -8.43 22.21
C GLU A 102 -16.15 -8.77 23.62
N GLY A 103 -17.02 -8.65 24.63
CA GLY A 103 -16.67 -8.87 26.04
C GLY A 103 -15.64 -7.86 26.55
N ALA A 104 -15.66 -6.65 26.01
CA ALA A 104 -14.70 -5.61 26.32
C ALA A 104 -14.88 -5.05 27.74
N PRO A 105 -13.79 -4.65 28.42
CA PRO A 105 -12.39 -4.73 27.97
C PRO A 105 -11.71 -6.06 28.35
N ASN A 106 -12.45 -7.05 28.90
CA ASN A 106 -11.83 -8.20 29.56
C ASN A 106 -11.40 -9.32 28.62
N TYR A 107 -11.96 -9.39 27.41
CA TYR A 107 -11.67 -10.42 26.42
C TYR A 107 -11.01 -9.82 25.19
N TYR A 108 -11.67 -8.82 24.63
CA TYR A 108 -11.11 -7.92 23.63
C TYR A 108 -11.02 -6.50 24.22
N GLU A 109 -10.01 -5.75 23.81
CA GLU A 109 -9.88 -4.33 24.10
C GLU A 109 -10.04 -3.52 22.80
N ARG A 110 -10.58 -2.31 22.95
CA ARG A 110 -10.60 -1.34 21.86
C ARG A 110 -9.19 -0.80 21.64
N VAL A 111 -8.68 -0.92 20.42
CA VAL A 111 -7.38 -0.37 20.04
C VAL A 111 -7.50 0.49 18.79
N PRO A 112 -6.70 1.56 18.66
CA PRO A 112 -6.61 2.29 17.40
C PRO A 112 -5.92 1.44 16.34
N VAL A 113 -6.43 1.48 15.11
CA VAL A 113 -5.81 0.88 13.93
C VAL A 113 -5.78 1.90 12.80
N GLN A 114 -4.70 1.89 12.04
CA GLN A 114 -4.52 2.77 10.89
C GLN A 114 -5.07 2.07 9.66
N VAL A 115 -5.99 2.74 8.97
CA VAL A 115 -6.73 2.15 7.85
C VAL A 115 -6.56 3.03 6.62
N CYS A 116 -5.97 2.47 5.57
CA CYS A 116 -5.90 3.13 4.27
C CYS A 116 -7.25 3.02 3.55
N CYS A 117 -7.79 4.17 3.19
CA CYS A 117 -8.98 4.31 2.37
C CYS A 117 -8.63 4.17 0.88
N ALA A 118 -9.63 3.96 0.02
CA ALA A 118 -9.44 3.80 -1.42
C ALA A 118 -8.82 5.02 -2.13
N ASN A 119 -8.91 6.21 -1.53
CA ASN A 119 -8.30 7.45 -2.02
C ASN A 119 -6.83 7.64 -1.59
N GLY A 120 -6.26 6.68 -0.85
CA GLY A 120 -4.90 6.76 -0.29
C GLY A 120 -4.80 7.55 1.03
N GLU A 121 -5.89 8.15 1.53
CA GLU A 121 -5.93 8.75 2.86
C GLU A 121 -5.86 7.65 3.92
N VAL A 122 -5.03 7.85 4.93
CA VAL A 122 -4.99 6.98 6.10
C VAL A 122 -5.77 7.63 7.24
N VAL A 123 -6.72 6.88 7.78
CA VAL A 123 -7.54 7.30 8.92
C VAL A 123 -7.28 6.38 10.11
N THR A 124 -7.36 6.94 11.31
CA THR A 124 -7.40 6.14 12.53
C THR A 124 -8.84 5.69 12.79
N ALA A 125 -9.04 4.38 12.93
CA ALA A 125 -10.31 3.78 13.35
C ALA A 125 -10.09 2.97 14.63
N VAL A 126 -11.18 2.65 15.33
CA VAL A 126 -11.15 1.71 16.46
C VAL A 126 -11.41 0.31 15.93
N THR A 127 -10.66 -0.66 16.43
CA THR A 127 -10.95 -2.09 16.25
C THR A 127 -10.87 -2.80 17.60
N TYR A 128 -11.22 -4.08 17.62
CA TYR A 128 -11.08 -4.93 18.79
C TYR A 128 -9.91 -5.89 18.60
N THR A 129 -9.06 -6.05 19.61
CA THR A 129 -8.05 -7.12 19.64
C THR A 129 -8.09 -7.85 20.96
N VAL A 130 -7.75 -9.14 20.97
CA VAL A 130 -7.73 -9.94 22.19
C VAL A 130 -6.72 -9.34 23.17
N VAL A 131 -7.10 -9.20 24.44
CA VAL A 131 -6.19 -8.70 25.48
C VAL A 131 -4.94 -9.60 25.62
N PRO A 132 -3.74 -9.04 25.82
CA PRO A 132 -2.49 -9.80 25.83
C PRO A 132 -2.50 -11.04 26.74
N GLU A 133 -3.15 -10.96 27.90
CA GLU A 133 -3.20 -12.03 28.90
C GLU A 133 -4.00 -13.26 28.47
N ARG A 134 -4.82 -13.13 27.42
CA ARG A 134 -5.66 -14.21 26.89
C ARG A 134 -5.14 -14.78 25.58
N ARG A 135 -4.08 -14.20 25.01
CA ARG A 135 -3.45 -14.71 23.80
C ARG A 135 -2.69 -15.99 24.11
N GLU A 136 -2.81 -16.97 23.24
CA GLU A 136 -2.12 -18.25 23.32
C GLU A 136 -1.57 -18.65 21.94
N GLY A 137 -1.26 -19.93 21.74
CA GLY A 137 -0.91 -20.44 20.42
C GLY A 137 -2.11 -20.47 19.47
N TYR A 138 -1.91 -21.01 18.28
CA TYR A 138 -3.02 -21.22 17.35
C TYR A 138 -4.13 -22.10 17.96
N VAL A 139 -5.37 -21.61 17.89
CA VAL A 139 -6.58 -22.30 18.31
C VAL A 139 -7.48 -22.49 17.10
N LYS A 140 -7.75 -23.75 16.74
CA LYS A 140 -8.60 -24.06 15.59
C LYS A 140 -10.02 -23.48 15.75
N PRO A 141 -10.53 -22.69 14.80
CA PRO A 141 -11.93 -22.24 14.82
C PRO A 141 -12.89 -23.37 14.47
N ARG A 142 -14.17 -23.22 14.86
CA ARG A 142 -15.20 -24.14 14.39
C ARG A 142 -15.59 -23.82 12.93
N PRO A 143 -15.97 -24.83 12.12
CA PRO A 143 -16.38 -24.61 10.73
C PRO A 143 -17.55 -23.63 10.56
N ASP A 144 -18.54 -23.67 11.45
CA ASP A 144 -19.69 -22.75 11.45
C ASP A 144 -19.25 -21.28 11.64
N TYR A 145 -18.26 -21.03 12.50
CA TYR A 145 -17.66 -19.70 12.67
C TYR A 145 -16.86 -19.26 11.44
N VAL A 146 -16.11 -20.18 10.83
CA VAL A 146 -15.38 -19.89 9.58
C VAL A 146 -16.35 -19.48 8.47
N ASP A 147 -17.49 -20.18 8.35
CA ASP A 147 -18.51 -19.86 7.35
C ASP A 147 -19.15 -18.49 7.58
N ILE A 148 -19.37 -18.08 8.84
CA ILE A 148 -19.85 -16.73 9.17
C ILE A 148 -18.87 -15.66 8.66
N VAL A 149 -17.58 -15.79 9.01
CA VAL A 149 -16.59 -14.78 8.61
C VAL A 149 -16.40 -14.78 7.09
N ARG A 150 -16.42 -15.96 6.44
CA ARG A 150 -16.34 -16.08 4.98
C ARG A 150 -17.50 -15.35 4.30
N ARG A 151 -18.75 -15.63 4.71
CA ARG A 151 -19.93 -14.95 4.16
C ARG A 151 -19.87 -13.44 4.33
N GLY A 152 -19.46 -12.97 5.52
CA GLY A 152 -19.27 -11.54 5.76
C GLY A 152 -18.26 -10.92 4.79
N ARG A 153 -17.08 -11.54 4.64
CA ARG A 153 -16.06 -11.10 3.67
C ARG A 153 -16.58 -11.09 2.24
N GLU A 154 -17.22 -12.17 1.80
CA GLU A 154 -17.76 -12.32 0.44
C GLU A 154 -18.86 -11.28 0.15
N SER A 155 -19.74 -11.00 1.12
CA SER A 155 -20.79 -9.98 0.98
C SER A 155 -20.26 -8.57 0.72
N HIS A 156 -19.00 -8.32 1.14
CA HIS A 156 -18.28 -7.07 0.92
C HIS A 156 -17.24 -7.16 -0.21
N ASN A 157 -17.22 -8.25 -0.99
CA ASN A 157 -16.23 -8.53 -2.03
C ASN A 157 -14.77 -8.51 -1.54
N LEU A 158 -14.54 -8.95 -0.30
CA LEU A 158 -13.19 -9.03 0.29
C LEU A 158 -12.55 -10.39 -0.02
N ASP A 159 -11.23 -10.38 -0.24
CA ASP A 159 -10.45 -11.60 -0.40
C ASP A 159 -10.49 -12.45 0.88
N VAL A 160 -10.58 -13.76 0.73
CA VAL A 160 -10.66 -14.74 1.82
C VAL A 160 -9.36 -15.49 2.05
N ARG A 161 -8.36 -15.40 1.16
CA ARG A 161 -7.12 -16.21 1.20
C ARG A 161 -6.35 -16.07 2.51
N GLN A 162 -6.04 -14.83 2.92
CA GLN A 162 -5.36 -14.56 4.18
C GLN A 162 -6.15 -15.09 5.38
N PHE A 163 -7.47 -14.96 5.33
CA PHE A 163 -8.36 -15.47 6.38
C PHE A 163 -8.36 -17.00 6.43
N GLU A 164 -8.43 -17.68 5.29
CA GLU A 164 -8.44 -19.14 5.19
C GLU A 164 -7.10 -19.74 5.64
N GLN A 165 -5.98 -19.12 5.29
CA GLN A 165 -4.65 -19.46 5.81
C GLN A 165 -4.60 -19.35 7.34
N ALA A 166 -5.03 -18.22 7.89
CA ALA A 166 -5.09 -18.04 9.35
C ALA A 166 -6.00 -19.09 10.02
N ALA A 167 -7.14 -19.42 9.40
CA ALA A 167 -8.13 -20.35 9.94
C ALA A 167 -7.65 -21.81 9.99
N VAL A 168 -6.58 -22.16 9.26
CA VAL A 168 -5.92 -23.47 9.34
C VAL A 168 -4.60 -23.43 10.12
N GLY A 169 -4.22 -22.27 10.66
CA GLY A 169 -3.00 -22.08 11.45
C GLY A 169 -1.75 -21.81 10.62
N GLU A 170 -1.92 -21.50 9.33
CA GLU A 170 -0.84 -21.01 8.47
C GLU A 170 -0.62 -19.50 8.67
N THR A 171 0.60 -19.06 8.41
CA THR A 171 0.91 -17.63 8.39
C THR A 171 0.30 -17.01 7.13
N PRO A 172 -0.55 -15.98 7.24
CA PRO A 172 -1.11 -15.31 6.08
C PRO A 172 -0.03 -14.79 5.14
N GLU A 173 -0.25 -14.95 3.84
CA GLU A 173 0.62 -14.38 2.82
C GLU A 173 0.64 -12.85 2.92
N LEU A 174 1.79 -12.26 2.58
CA LEU A 174 1.90 -10.81 2.52
C LEU A 174 0.98 -10.29 1.43
N ALA A 175 0.09 -9.37 1.78
CA ALA A 175 -0.77 -8.69 0.82
C ALA A 175 0.05 -7.84 -0.15
N LEU A 176 1.23 -7.37 0.28
CA LEU A 176 2.03 -6.42 -0.45
C LEU A 176 3.53 -6.60 -0.19
N ASP A 177 4.32 -6.63 -1.26
CA ASP A 177 5.79 -6.77 -1.26
C ASP A 177 6.48 -5.70 -2.13
N GLY A 178 5.71 -4.76 -2.69
CA GLY A 178 6.17 -3.67 -3.54
C GLY A 178 6.37 -2.36 -2.79
N LEU A 179 7.37 -1.59 -3.21
CA LEU A 179 7.63 -0.22 -2.79
C LEU A 179 7.69 0.69 -4.03
N PHE A 180 7.25 1.93 -3.89
CA PHE A 180 7.44 2.99 -4.88
C PHE A 180 8.31 4.10 -4.27
N VAL A 181 9.47 4.32 -4.89
CA VAL A 181 10.45 5.32 -4.48
C VAL A 181 10.63 6.34 -5.60
N TYR A 182 10.75 7.63 -5.26
CA TYR A 182 10.65 8.74 -6.23
C TYR A 182 11.73 9.82 -6.03
N GLY A 183 12.69 9.58 -5.15
CA GLY A 183 13.70 10.54 -4.74
C GLY A 183 15.01 9.85 -4.39
N THR A 184 15.59 10.21 -3.25
CA THR A 184 16.94 9.78 -2.84
C THR A 184 17.12 8.27 -2.67
N LEU A 185 16.02 7.51 -2.61
CA LEU A 185 16.01 6.05 -2.54
C LEU A 185 16.09 5.34 -3.90
N MET A 186 15.96 6.06 -5.03
CA MET A 186 16.01 5.46 -6.36
C MET A 186 17.44 5.02 -6.75
N ARG A 187 17.59 4.16 -7.75
CA ARG A 187 18.91 3.73 -8.27
C ARG A 187 19.80 4.93 -8.64
N GLN A 188 21.10 4.82 -8.33
CA GLN A 188 22.11 5.88 -8.46
C GLN A 188 21.89 7.14 -7.57
N GLU A 189 20.91 7.12 -6.66
CA GLU A 189 20.73 8.18 -5.66
C GLU A 189 21.38 7.84 -4.31
N PRO A 190 21.68 8.85 -3.45
CA PRO A 190 22.51 8.65 -2.26
C PRO A 190 22.00 7.61 -1.25
N ASN A 191 20.67 7.45 -1.12
CA ASN A 191 20.06 6.55 -0.14
C ASN A 191 19.67 5.19 -0.73
N PHE A 192 19.97 4.90 -2.01
CA PHE A 192 19.69 3.61 -2.63
C PHE A 192 20.27 2.43 -1.84
N SER A 193 21.44 2.63 -1.23
CA SER A 193 22.10 1.60 -0.40
C SER A 193 21.21 1.13 0.75
N THR A 194 20.42 2.01 1.38
CA THR A 194 19.49 1.67 2.47
C THR A 194 18.32 0.81 1.98
N LEU A 195 17.83 1.07 0.76
CA LEU A 195 16.80 0.26 0.11
C LEU A 195 17.33 -1.13 -0.27
N SER A 196 18.50 -1.17 -0.90
CA SER A 196 19.12 -2.41 -1.40
C SER A 196 19.77 -3.28 -0.32
N GLU A 197 19.92 -2.76 0.90
CA GLU A 197 20.54 -3.45 2.02
C GLU A 197 19.86 -4.81 2.27
N GLY A 198 20.66 -5.87 2.37
CA GLY A 198 20.19 -7.25 2.55
C GLY A 198 20.03 -8.04 1.24
N GLY A 199 20.08 -7.40 0.07
CA GLY A 199 20.04 -8.09 -1.22
C GLY A 199 18.70 -8.76 -1.52
N ASP A 200 17.62 -8.25 -0.92
CA ASP A 200 16.28 -8.83 -0.98
C ASP A 200 15.43 -8.32 -2.17
N MET A 201 15.99 -7.47 -3.03
CA MET A 201 15.30 -6.98 -4.23
C MET A 201 15.11 -8.11 -5.23
N GLU A 202 13.89 -8.27 -5.72
CA GLU A 202 13.53 -9.26 -6.73
C GLU A 202 13.14 -8.63 -8.07
N CYS A 203 12.76 -7.35 -8.06
CA CYS A 203 12.39 -6.59 -9.23
C CYS A 203 12.62 -5.09 -8.97
N THR A 204 13.16 -4.37 -9.95
CA THR A 204 13.29 -2.90 -9.98
C THR A 204 12.86 -2.42 -11.35
N LEU A 205 11.85 -1.55 -11.44
CA LEU A 205 11.33 -1.01 -12.69
C LEU A 205 11.00 0.47 -12.54
N LEU A 206 11.26 1.26 -13.58
CA LEU A 206 10.68 2.59 -13.74
C LEU A 206 9.15 2.48 -13.63
N ALA A 207 8.57 3.38 -12.85
CA ALA A 207 7.14 3.39 -12.60
C ALA A 207 6.60 4.81 -12.43
N THR A 208 5.29 4.95 -12.54
CA THR A 208 4.60 6.22 -12.31
C THR A 208 3.44 6.06 -11.34
N MET A 209 3.11 7.12 -10.63
CA MET A 209 1.90 7.18 -9.79
C MET A 209 1.25 8.58 -9.85
N PRO A 210 -0.05 8.70 -9.52
CA PRO A 210 -0.70 10.00 -9.37
C PRO A 210 -0.15 10.77 -8.16
N GLY A 211 0.32 11.99 -8.36
CA GLY A 211 0.88 12.81 -7.30
C GLY A 211 1.65 14.01 -7.84
N ARG A 212 2.07 14.90 -6.95
CA ARG A 212 3.00 15.98 -7.28
C ARG A 212 4.23 15.91 -6.39
N LEU A 213 5.39 16.22 -6.97
CA LEU A 213 6.62 16.40 -6.21
C LEU A 213 6.83 17.86 -5.82
N VAL A 214 7.36 18.06 -4.62
CA VAL A 214 7.87 19.34 -4.13
C VAL A 214 9.35 19.24 -3.83
N ASP A 215 10.06 20.34 -3.99
CA ASP A 215 11.48 20.45 -3.68
C ASP A 215 11.67 20.90 -2.23
N LEU A 216 12.35 20.07 -1.42
CA LEU A 216 12.72 20.37 -0.03
C LEU A 216 14.22 20.70 0.10
N GLY A 217 14.88 20.97 -1.03
CA GLY A 217 16.31 21.23 -1.13
C GLY A 217 17.10 19.96 -1.44
N ALA A 218 17.53 19.25 -0.41
CA ALA A 218 18.40 18.08 -0.58
C ALA A 218 17.64 16.83 -1.09
N TYR A 219 16.32 16.81 -0.98
CA TYR A 219 15.47 15.68 -1.33
C TYR A 219 14.06 16.17 -1.73
N PRO A 220 13.29 15.38 -2.50
CA PRO A 220 11.93 15.72 -2.84
C PRO A 220 10.93 15.27 -1.76
N GLY A 221 9.77 15.90 -1.73
CA GLY A 221 8.58 15.40 -1.03
C GLY A 221 7.47 15.05 -1.99
N LEU A 222 6.76 13.95 -1.75
CA LEU A 222 5.57 13.58 -2.50
C LEU A 222 4.30 14.07 -1.79
N VAL A 223 3.39 14.65 -2.56
CA VAL A 223 2.04 15.00 -2.10
C VAL A 223 1.02 14.32 -3.02
N LEU A 224 0.00 13.70 -2.42
CA LEU A 224 -1.09 13.07 -3.18
C LEU A 224 -1.85 14.14 -3.97
N ASP A 225 -1.92 13.94 -5.29
CA ASP A 225 -2.60 14.82 -6.24
C ASP A 225 -3.00 13.99 -7.46
N PRO A 226 -4.29 13.62 -7.63
CA PRO A 226 -4.73 12.77 -8.72
C PRO A 226 -4.64 13.44 -10.09
N SER A 227 -4.40 14.76 -10.16
CA SER A 227 -4.30 15.52 -11.41
C SER A 227 -2.88 15.60 -11.97
N ARG A 228 -1.88 15.13 -11.22
CA ARG A 228 -0.46 15.16 -11.56
C ARG A 228 0.11 13.76 -11.56
N GLN A 229 1.29 13.59 -12.13
CA GLN A 229 2.02 12.33 -12.10
C GLN A 229 3.42 12.53 -11.56
N VAL A 230 3.90 11.50 -10.86
CA VAL A 230 5.27 11.37 -10.38
C VAL A 230 5.91 10.18 -11.05
N GLU A 231 7.11 10.38 -11.58
CA GLU A 231 7.99 9.33 -12.10
C GLU A 231 8.95 8.89 -11.00
N GLY A 232 9.08 7.58 -10.82
CA GLY A 232 9.93 6.95 -9.82
C GLY A 232 10.24 5.51 -10.20
N GLU A 233 10.43 4.66 -9.19
CA GLU A 233 10.76 3.25 -9.35
C GLU A 233 9.89 2.38 -8.46
N PHE A 234 9.32 1.34 -9.05
CA PHE A 234 8.74 0.21 -8.36
C PHE A 234 9.85 -0.79 -8.00
N VAL A 235 9.90 -1.18 -6.72
CA VAL A 235 10.84 -2.16 -6.21
C VAL A 235 10.09 -3.26 -5.47
N ARG A 236 10.21 -4.50 -5.94
CA ARG A 236 9.69 -5.67 -5.21
C ARG A 236 10.77 -6.23 -4.31
N VAL A 237 10.45 -6.48 -3.04
CA VAL A 237 11.38 -7.03 -2.06
C VAL A 237 10.84 -8.31 -1.44
N ARG A 238 11.72 -9.27 -1.17
CA ARG A 238 11.37 -10.52 -0.50
C ARG A 238 10.97 -10.31 0.97
N ASN A 239 11.59 -9.33 1.62
CA ASN A 239 11.41 -9.06 3.05
C ASN A 239 10.95 -7.61 3.28
N PRO A 240 9.67 -7.31 3.04
CA PRO A 240 9.15 -5.95 3.20
C PRO A 240 9.22 -5.48 4.65
N GLU A 241 9.04 -6.35 5.64
CA GLU A 241 9.14 -5.99 7.06
C GLU A 241 10.51 -5.36 7.40
N GLN A 242 11.61 -6.04 7.04
CA GLN A 242 12.94 -5.50 7.32
C GLN A 242 13.25 -4.26 6.49
N THR A 243 12.79 -4.23 5.23
CA THR A 243 12.96 -3.09 4.34
C THR A 243 12.26 -1.85 4.89
N LEU A 244 10.97 -1.96 5.21
CA LEU A 244 10.17 -0.90 5.81
C LEU A 244 10.77 -0.42 7.12
N LYS A 245 11.23 -1.32 8.00
CA LYS A 245 11.88 -0.92 9.26
C LYS A 245 13.13 -0.04 9.06
N ARG A 246 13.86 -0.19 7.95
CA ARG A 246 15.00 0.68 7.62
C ARG A 246 14.53 2.01 7.04
N LEU A 247 13.58 1.95 6.09
CA LEU A 247 13.05 3.11 5.42
C LEU A 247 12.25 4.02 6.37
N ASP A 248 11.45 3.46 7.27
CA ASP A 248 10.71 4.20 8.30
C ASP A 248 11.67 5.09 9.13
N ARG A 249 12.88 4.58 9.44
CA ARG A 249 13.91 5.35 10.16
C ARG A 249 14.51 6.46 9.31
N LEU A 250 14.77 6.21 8.02
CA LEU A 250 15.32 7.20 7.10
C LEU A 250 14.32 8.33 6.81
N GLU A 251 13.08 7.95 6.53
CA GLU A 251 11.98 8.84 6.15
C GLU A 251 11.32 9.52 7.37
N GLY A 252 11.84 9.30 8.58
CA GLY A 252 11.29 9.90 9.79
C GLY A 252 9.83 9.52 10.05
N PHE A 253 9.43 8.29 9.69
CA PHE A 253 8.11 7.74 9.99
C PHE A 253 8.12 7.11 11.39
N SER A 254 7.36 7.71 12.30
CA SER A 254 7.14 7.24 13.67
C SER A 254 5.70 6.82 13.93
N GLY A 255 4.93 6.61 12.86
CA GLY A 255 3.48 6.41 12.86
C GLY A 255 2.73 7.55 12.17
N TYR A 256 1.40 7.55 12.26
CA TYR A 256 0.54 8.51 11.55
C TYR A 256 0.23 9.77 12.38
N GLY A 257 1.05 10.03 13.40
CA GLY A 257 0.98 11.25 14.19
C GLY A 257 1.56 12.47 13.46
N PRO A 258 1.43 13.66 14.07
CA PRO A 258 1.94 14.91 13.50
C PRO A 258 3.46 15.02 13.49
N ASP A 259 4.15 14.22 14.32
CA ASP A 259 5.60 14.26 14.50
C ASP A 259 6.38 13.55 13.37
N SER A 260 5.69 12.73 12.56
CA SER A 260 6.32 12.06 11.43
C SER A 260 6.57 13.03 10.29
N LEU A 261 7.72 12.90 9.63
CA LEU A 261 8.07 13.72 8.46
C LEU A 261 7.29 13.26 7.23
N TYR A 262 7.26 11.95 7.02
CA TYR A 262 6.46 11.29 6.00
C TYR A 262 5.47 10.32 6.63
N HIS A 263 4.34 10.10 5.98
CA HIS A 263 3.41 9.00 6.26
C HIS A 263 3.55 7.92 5.18
N ARG A 264 3.44 6.66 5.59
CA ARG A 264 3.43 5.55 4.65
C ARG A 264 2.01 5.36 4.10
N VAL A 265 1.85 5.21 2.79
CA VAL A 265 0.52 4.99 2.18
C VAL A 265 0.59 3.87 1.16
N LEU A 266 -0.56 3.28 0.88
CA LEU A 266 -0.74 2.34 -0.22
C LEU A 266 -1.08 3.13 -1.47
N THR A 267 -0.43 2.80 -2.59
CA THR A 267 -0.70 3.42 -3.88
C THR A 267 -0.67 2.37 -4.99
N THR A 268 -1.32 2.69 -6.10
CA THR A 268 -1.20 1.91 -7.34
C THR A 268 -0.24 2.62 -8.28
N VAL A 269 0.74 1.87 -8.79
CA VAL A 269 1.76 2.37 -9.70
C VAL A 269 1.69 1.67 -11.04
N ASP A 270 1.90 2.41 -12.12
CA ASP A 270 2.07 1.85 -13.47
C ASP A 270 3.56 1.56 -13.70
N VAL A 271 3.92 0.28 -13.82
CA VAL A 271 5.30 -0.18 -14.10
C VAL A 271 5.60 -0.26 -15.60
N GLY A 272 4.78 0.42 -16.41
CA GLY A 272 4.89 0.51 -17.87
C GLY A 272 3.86 -0.36 -18.59
N ASP A 273 3.41 0.13 -19.74
CA ASP A 273 2.41 -0.49 -20.62
C ASP A 273 1.01 -0.63 -19.98
N GLY A 274 0.64 0.24 -19.03
CA GLY A 274 -0.63 0.16 -18.31
C GLY A 274 -0.66 -0.99 -17.30
N ARG A 275 0.51 -1.52 -16.90
CA ARG A 275 0.59 -2.62 -15.94
C ARG A 275 0.62 -2.06 -14.53
N LEU A 276 -0.51 -2.17 -13.85
CA LEU A 276 -0.67 -1.66 -12.49
C LEU A 276 -0.19 -2.67 -11.44
N HIS A 277 0.52 -2.17 -10.43
CA HIS A 277 0.92 -2.90 -9.22
C HIS A 277 0.64 -2.04 -7.99
N GLU A 278 0.28 -2.68 -6.88
CA GLU A 278 0.22 -1.98 -5.59
C GLU A 278 1.63 -1.82 -5.02
N ALA A 279 1.85 -0.75 -4.26
CA ALA A 279 3.11 -0.48 -3.59
C ALA A 279 2.92 0.37 -2.33
N TRP A 280 3.82 0.19 -1.37
CA TRP A 280 4.05 1.14 -0.29
C TRP A 280 4.80 2.36 -0.82
N THR A 281 4.42 3.56 -0.42
CA THR A 281 5.21 4.77 -0.66
C THR A 281 5.16 5.71 0.54
N TYR A 282 6.02 6.72 0.55
CA TYR A 282 6.07 7.73 1.58
C TYR A 282 5.53 9.05 1.02
N VAL A 283 4.58 9.67 1.69
CA VAL A 283 4.05 11.01 1.33
C VAL A 283 4.35 11.97 2.46
N LEU A 284 4.52 13.25 2.16
CA LEU A 284 4.73 14.26 3.20
C LEU A 284 3.55 14.27 4.16
N ALA A 285 3.83 14.12 5.46
CA ALA A 285 2.81 14.17 6.50
C ALA A 285 2.18 15.57 6.58
N ASN A 286 2.99 16.62 6.38
CA ASN A 286 2.58 18.01 6.42
C ASN A 286 3.20 18.78 5.25
N ALA A 287 2.45 18.92 4.16
CA ALA A 287 2.90 19.71 3.00
C ALA A 287 2.64 21.20 3.23
N ALA A 288 3.70 22.01 3.35
CA ALA A 288 3.57 23.46 3.39
C ALA A 288 3.25 24.03 2.00
N GLU A 289 2.37 25.03 1.93
CA GLU A 289 2.05 25.73 0.68
C GLU A 289 3.25 26.45 0.07
N SER A 290 4.27 26.76 0.88
CA SER A 290 5.48 27.47 0.45
C SER A 290 6.46 26.60 -0.35
N TYR A 291 6.30 25.27 -0.38
CA TYR A 291 7.23 24.42 -1.09
C TYR A 291 7.06 24.54 -2.61
N SER A 292 8.17 24.81 -3.31
CA SER A 292 8.18 24.87 -4.77
C SER A 292 7.86 23.49 -5.36
N THR A 293 6.86 23.45 -6.23
CA THR A 293 6.52 22.23 -6.97
C THR A 293 7.60 21.95 -8.01
N ILE A 294 7.98 20.68 -8.15
CA ILE A 294 8.83 20.18 -9.24
C ILE A 294 7.91 19.89 -10.43
N PRO A 295 7.86 20.74 -11.47
CA PRO A 295 6.80 20.66 -12.48
C PRO A 295 6.85 19.40 -13.34
N SER A 296 8.03 18.80 -13.47
CA SER A 296 8.25 17.55 -14.21
C SER A 296 7.70 16.32 -13.50
N GLY A 297 7.46 16.38 -12.18
CA GLY A 297 7.14 15.20 -11.37
C GLY A 297 8.27 14.17 -11.31
N ASN A 298 9.50 14.51 -11.73
CA ASN A 298 10.63 13.59 -11.79
C ASN A 298 11.86 14.25 -11.13
N TRP A 299 12.34 13.62 -10.07
CA TRP A 299 13.49 14.10 -9.29
C TRP A 299 14.79 14.14 -10.11
N ARG A 300 15.08 13.10 -10.90
CA ARG A 300 16.28 13.07 -11.75
C ARG A 300 16.25 14.15 -12.84
N ARG A 301 15.07 14.49 -13.36
CA ARG A 301 14.94 15.62 -14.31
C ARG A 301 15.20 16.95 -13.62
N HIS A 302 14.73 17.11 -12.38
CA HIS A 302 15.01 18.29 -11.56
C HIS A 302 16.51 18.47 -11.30
N GLN A 303 17.24 17.36 -11.10
CA GLN A 303 18.69 17.35 -10.92
C GLN A 303 19.51 17.36 -12.22
N GLY A 304 18.87 17.20 -13.39
CA GLY A 304 19.57 17.10 -14.68
C GLY A 304 20.29 15.77 -14.92
N THR A 305 19.98 14.72 -14.17
CA THR A 305 20.62 13.38 -14.26
C THR A 305 19.79 12.35 -15.02
N HIS A 306 18.56 12.69 -15.41
CA HIS A 306 17.57 11.76 -15.98
C HIS A 306 18.06 11.04 -17.25
N GLU A 307 18.54 11.79 -18.24
CA GLU A 307 18.94 11.20 -19.53
C GLU A 307 20.16 10.27 -19.37
N THR A 308 21.14 10.68 -18.55
CA THR A 308 22.31 9.86 -18.22
C THR A 308 21.88 8.56 -17.54
N PHE A 309 21.00 8.63 -16.53
CA PHE A 309 20.47 7.46 -15.87
C PHE A 309 19.77 6.49 -16.84
N LEU A 310 18.94 6.98 -17.76
CA LEU A 310 18.26 6.13 -18.73
C LEU A 310 19.24 5.48 -19.72
N ALA A 311 20.28 6.18 -20.14
CA ALA A 311 21.31 5.63 -21.01
C ALA A 311 22.10 4.51 -20.31
N ASP A 312 22.48 4.72 -19.04
CA ASP A 312 23.17 3.72 -18.23
C ASP A 312 22.27 2.50 -17.98
N LEU A 313 21.00 2.73 -17.65
CA LEU A 313 20.00 1.67 -17.44
C LEU A 313 19.77 0.82 -18.68
N PHE A 314 19.61 1.44 -19.85
CA PHE A 314 19.50 0.71 -21.11
C PHE A 314 20.74 -0.15 -21.36
N SER A 315 21.92 0.43 -21.15
CA SER A 315 23.20 -0.25 -21.32
C SER A 315 23.34 -1.43 -20.36
N ALA A 316 22.95 -1.27 -19.10
CA ALA A 316 22.99 -2.31 -18.08
C ALA A 316 22.02 -3.47 -18.36
N HIS A 317 20.81 -3.20 -18.89
CA HIS A 317 19.90 -4.26 -19.34
C HIS A 317 20.47 -5.05 -20.51
N CYS A 318 21.14 -4.36 -21.43
CA CYS A 318 21.57 -4.95 -22.67
C CYS A 318 22.91 -5.69 -22.58
N GLY A 319 23.89 -5.12 -21.87
CA GLY A 319 25.27 -5.65 -21.78
C GLY A 319 25.85 -5.94 -23.17
N ASP A 320 26.48 -7.10 -23.35
CA ASP A 320 26.98 -7.53 -24.68
C ASP A 320 25.88 -8.00 -25.65
N ARG A 321 24.62 -8.10 -25.17
CA ARG A 321 23.48 -8.64 -25.93
C ARG A 321 22.63 -7.55 -26.59
N VAL A 322 23.13 -6.32 -26.63
CA VAL A 322 22.45 -5.15 -27.21
C VAL A 322 21.78 -5.47 -28.54
N ALA A 323 22.51 -6.03 -29.52
CA ALA A 323 21.96 -6.31 -30.85
C ALA A 323 20.80 -7.32 -30.82
N SER A 324 20.91 -8.36 -29.98
CA SER A 324 19.88 -9.41 -29.85
C SER A 324 18.63 -8.90 -29.16
N ILE A 325 18.77 -8.22 -28.02
CA ILE A 325 17.66 -7.64 -27.23
C ILE A 325 16.93 -6.59 -28.06
N THR A 326 17.67 -5.72 -28.72
CA THR A 326 17.12 -4.72 -29.63
C THR A 326 16.35 -5.37 -30.77
N SER A 327 16.91 -6.37 -31.45
CA SER A 327 16.22 -7.06 -32.54
C SER A 327 14.88 -7.66 -32.09
N LYS A 328 14.82 -8.22 -30.88
CA LYS A 328 13.56 -8.74 -30.31
C LYS A 328 12.55 -7.63 -30.03
N LEU A 329 12.99 -6.49 -29.48
CA LEU A 329 12.12 -5.32 -29.24
C LEU A 329 11.59 -4.73 -30.55
N ALA A 330 12.46 -4.57 -31.56
CA ALA A 330 12.11 -4.06 -32.89
C ALA A 330 11.16 -4.98 -33.68
N ARG A 331 11.02 -6.26 -33.31
CA ARG A 331 9.98 -7.14 -33.87
C ARG A 331 8.60 -6.90 -33.26
N ARG A 332 8.55 -6.34 -32.04
CA ARG A 332 7.31 -6.06 -31.32
C ARG A 332 6.87 -4.60 -31.42
N VAL A 333 7.82 -3.70 -31.72
CA VAL A 333 7.56 -2.31 -32.09
C VAL A 333 7.85 -2.20 -33.59
N PRO A 334 6.86 -1.91 -34.46
CA PRO A 334 7.02 -2.08 -35.90
C PRO A 334 8.18 -1.23 -36.47
N PHE A 335 9.32 -1.86 -36.74
CA PHE A 335 10.45 -1.28 -37.48
C PHE A 335 11.07 -2.29 -38.43
N SER A 336 11.43 -1.83 -39.63
CA SER A 336 12.19 -2.58 -40.64
C SER A 336 13.69 -2.35 -40.42
N MET A 337 14.45 -3.38 -40.04
CA MET A 337 15.89 -3.28 -39.81
C MET A 337 16.65 -4.35 -40.61
N GLY A 338 17.56 -3.92 -41.47
CA GLY A 338 18.57 -4.73 -42.15
C GLY A 338 19.88 -3.95 -42.29
N GLY A 339 21.04 -4.59 -42.06
CA GLY A 339 22.36 -3.94 -42.12
C GLY A 339 23.44 -4.63 -41.29
N ASN A 340 24.69 -4.16 -41.39
CA ASN A 340 25.89 -4.67 -40.71
C ASN A 340 25.92 -4.28 -39.20
N TYR A 341 26.70 -4.97 -38.37
CA TYR A 341 26.71 -4.83 -36.90
C TYR A 341 26.92 -3.37 -36.39
N ASP A 342 27.84 -2.61 -36.98
CA ASP A 342 28.07 -1.20 -36.62
C ASP A 342 26.93 -0.26 -37.07
N GLU A 343 26.27 -0.56 -38.19
CA GLU A 343 25.06 0.14 -38.64
C GLU A 343 23.87 -0.20 -37.73
N ILE A 344 23.80 -1.43 -37.24
CA ILE A 344 22.79 -1.84 -36.27
C ILE A 344 22.94 -1.04 -34.99
N VAL A 345 24.16 -0.88 -34.46
CA VAL A 345 24.46 -0.08 -33.25
C VAL A 345 24.08 1.40 -33.43
N GLN A 346 24.38 2.02 -34.57
CA GLN A 346 23.91 3.39 -34.86
C GLN A 346 22.40 3.47 -35.08
N SER A 347 21.77 2.41 -35.59
CA SER A 347 20.32 2.26 -35.71
C SER A 347 19.61 1.86 -34.40
N LEU A 348 20.34 1.74 -33.29
CA LEU A 348 19.79 1.62 -31.94
C LEU A 348 19.42 2.97 -31.34
N SER A 349 19.94 4.09 -31.87
CA SER A 349 19.57 5.43 -31.43
C SER A 349 18.04 5.56 -31.37
N PRO A 350 17.27 5.18 -32.42
CA PRO A 350 15.82 5.14 -32.31
C PRO A 350 15.28 4.36 -31.11
N LEU A 351 15.87 3.24 -30.69
CA LEU A 351 15.36 2.46 -29.54
C LEU A 351 15.81 3.01 -28.18
N VAL A 352 17.01 3.56 -28.09
CA VAL A 352 17.46 4.31 -26.90
C VAL A 352 16.64 5.59 -26.76
N ASP A 353 16.47 6.34 -27.84
CA ASP A 353 15.60 7.52 -27.91
C ASP A 353 14.15 7.17 -27.57
N ARG A 354 13.67 5.98 -27.96
CA ARG A 354 12.33 5.47 -27.60
C ARG A 354 12.21 4.98 -26.16
N PHE A 355 13.32 4.56 -25.56
CA PHE A 355 13.36 4.29 -24.12
C PHE A 355 13.37 5.61 -23.35
N ILE A 356 14.16 6.58 -23.82
CA ILE A 356 14.26 7.94 -23.28
C ILE A 356 12.93 8.71 -23.42
N ASP A 357 12.23 8.57 -24.54
CA ASP A 357 10.93 9.19 -24.79
C ASP A 357 9.74 8.43 -24.14
N GLY A 358 10.02 7.26 -23.52
CA GLY A 358 9.03 6.44 -22.80
C GLY A 358 8.18 5.52 -23.69
N THR A 359 8.41 5.45 -24.99
CA THR A 359 7.72 4.51 -25.90
C THR A 359 8.02 3.04 -25.58
N VAL A 360 9.22 2.75 -25.07
CA VAL A 360 9.60 1.42 -24.57
C VAL A 360 9.76 1.51 -23.05
N SER A 361 8.99 0.70 -22.32
CA SER A 361 9.09 0.61 -20.86
C SER A 361 10.32 -0.20 -20.43
N GLU A 362 10.88 0.09 -19.24
CA GLU A 362 11.91 -0.77 -18.62
C GLU A 362 11.40 -2.20 -18.45
N ARG A 363 10.11 -2.37 -18.17
CA ARG A 363 9.47 -3.68 -18.06
C ARG A 363 9.67 -4.54 -19.32
N ARG A 364 9.56 -3.95 -20.52
CA ARG A 364 9.85 -4.67 -21.77
C ARG A 364 11.33 -5.01 -21.89
N LEU A 365 12.24 -4.11 -21.48
CA LEU A 365 13.67 -4.41 -21.44
C LEU A 365 13.97 -5.59 -20.50
N ALA A 366 13.42 -5.58 -19.29
CA ALA A 366 13.57 -6.66 -18.31
C ALA A 366 13.04 -8.00 -18.83
N GLN A 367 11.90 -8.01 -19.52
CA GLN A 367 11.34 -9.21 -20.15
C GLN A 367 12.26 -9.79 -21.23
N GLU A 368 12.86 -8.94 -22.06
CA GLU A 368 13.73 -9.39 -23.16
C GLU A 368 15.15 -9.75 -22.71
N SER A 369 15.68 -9.04 -21.71
CA SER A 369 17.02 -9.28 -21.17
C SER A 369 17.04 -10.40 -20.12
N GLY A 370 15.91 -10.64 -19.45
CA GLY A 370 15.80 -11.53 -18.29
C GLY A 370 16.36 -10.93 -17.00
N VAL A 371 16.71 -9.63 -16.99
CA VAL A 371 17.30 -8.92 -15.85
C VAL A 371 16.22 -8.09 -15.17
N TRP A 372 15.71 -8.56 -14.04
CA TRP A 372 14.66 -7.88 -13.27
C TRP A 372 15.21 -6.97 -12.16
N VAL A 373 16.45 -7.18 -11.73
CA VAL A 373 17.18 -6.28 -10.84
C VAL A 373 18.35 -5.73 -11.64
N CYS A 374 18.14 -4.58 -12.28
CA CYS A 374 19.14 -3.93 -13.11
C CYS A 374 19.69 -2.71 -12.37
N LEU A 375 20.99 -2.76 -12.05
CA LEU A 375 21.71 -1.70 -11.36
C LEU A 375 22.66 -1.04 -12.36
N PRO A 376 22.33 0.17 -12.85
CA PRO A 376 23.15 0.92 -13.81
C PRO A 376 24.39 1.56 -13.21
#